data_AF-A0A842V9Q8-F1
#
_entry.id   AF-A0A842V9Q8-F1
#
_cell.length_a   1.000
_cell.length_b   1.000
_cell.length_c   1.000
_cell.angle_alpha   90.00
_cell.angle_beta   90.00
_cell.angle_gamma   90.00
#
_symmetry.space_group_name_H-M   'P 1'
#
loop_
_entity.id
_entity.type
_entity.pdbx_description
1 polymer ?
#
loop_
_entity_poly.entity_id
_entity_poly.type
_entity_poly.pdbx_seq_one_letter_code
_entity_poly.pdbx_strand_id
1 'polypeptide(L)'
;MYRKIEFNKGYRYGLSRVGCSVCPFSSDWSESIINLIAPNLMGPYLNILSKLASIETNEERKVSDFIKKGQWKTRAGGRNIDTGGVKLNILQNDNKLKAVLENERENFTEWIKVLGNIIIKKDNHEIIGEVETRKRTYFEIRKKESNKIEILLQISEKDDILISRLRRILYKTTFCIHCGACEIECPTRALKVTPYLKVKTEHCSHCNKCLTFTEKGCLLAKSLSVTEGKGKMKEGKIATSKYQTFGLRNEWLVSFINNPDNWFEINSLGLGNRQIESMIAWLKDCNLLDDKKRLTSLTNIAKELLKKDEKILWSIIWINLSHNVKLIEWYLNKIDWGSNFSSKELIEMIVDYNSINKTKTTSNAINSLVNMFACSALSKNLQIGIIEKKSNIRYIKKLGTDDIHPISIAYSLYKYAEFKKRYNFTVSEFYSENSDGGPYKLFGISKEVFENILRGLQENKNQIVRVDLTANLDNIFLQENLTSIEVLKMLTE
;
A
#
# COMPACT_ATOMS: atom_id res chain seq x y z
N MET A 1 44.66 -34.52 -0.85
CA MET A 1 43.59 -35.32 -1.51
C MET A 1 43.47 -36.77 -1.01
N TYR A 2 44.31 -37.24 -0.06
CA TYR A 2 44.47 -38.67 0.28
C TYR A 2 43.59 -39.23 1.44
N ARG A 3 42.48 -38.59 1.83
CA ARG A 3 41.73 -38.99 3.06
C ARG A 3 40.46 -39.85 2.86
N LYS A 4 40.18 -40.41 1.68
CA LYS A 4 38.92 -41.17 1.38
C LYS A 4 37.64 -40.49 1.92
N ILE A 5 37.60 -39.15 1.90
CA ILE A 5 36.43 -38.40 2.36
C ILE A 5 35.40 -38.47 1.22
N GLU A 6 34.22 -39.02 1.51
CA GLU A 6 33.09 -38.92 0.61
C GLU A 6 32.69 -37.46 0.49
N PHE A 7 32.80 -36.90 -0.71
CA PHE A 7 32.40 -35.53 -0.98
C PHE A 7 31.45 -35.49 -2.15
N ASN A 8 30.44 -34.61 -2.06
CA ASN A 8 29.41 -34.52 -3.07
C ASN A 8 30.01 -34.12 -4.42
N LYS A 9 29.71 -34.89 -5.48
CA LYS A 9 30.21 -34.65 -6.84
C LYS A 9 29.82 -33.25 -7.37
N GLY A 10 28.75 -32.65 -6.87
CA GLY A 10 28.32 -31.28 -7.19
C GLY A 10 29.43 -30.23 -7.03
N TYR A 11 30.28 -30.37 -6.01
CA TYR A 11 31.42 -29.47 -5.81
C TYR A 11 32.48 -29.59 -6.92
N ARG A 12 32.64 -30.78 -7.53
CA ARG A 12 33.56 -30.97 -8.68
C ARG A 12 33.08 -30.24 -9.93
N TYR A 13 31.77 -30.05 -10.07
CA TYR A 13 31.18 -29.29 -11.17
C TYR A 13 31.23 -27.77 -10.95
N GLY A 14 31.81 -27.31 -9.84
CA GLY A 14 31.96 -25.88 -9.55
C GLY A 14 30.80 -25.27 -8.74
N LEU A 15 29.92 -26.08 -8.14
CA LEU A 15 28.92 -25.58 -7.21
C LEU A 15 29.59 -25.09 -5.92
N SER A 16 29.30 -23.86 -5.51
CA SER A 16 29.78 -23.32 -4.23
C SER A 16 29.04 -23.91 -3.02
N ARG A 17 27.80 -24.37 -3.22
CA ARG A 17 26.96 -25.02 -2.22
C ARG A 17 26.07 -26.05 -2.91
N VAL A 18 26.11 -27.29 -2.45
CA VAL A 18 25.12 -28.30 -2.86
C VAL A 18 23.87 -28.16 -1.99
N GLY A 19 22.72 -27.97 -2.62
CA GLY A 19 21.45 -27.67 -1.95
C GLY A 19 20.25 -27.90 -2.88
N CYS A 20 19.23 -27.03 -2.78
CA CYS A 20 18.03 -27.12 -3.62
C CYS A 20 18.36 -26.95 -5.11
N SER A 21 17.65 -27.67 -5.98
CA SER A 21 17.82 -27.60 -7.44
C SER A 21 17.36 -26.26 -8.04
N VAL A 22 16.32 -25.65 -7.45
CA VAL A 22 15.85 -24.30 -7.78
C VAL A 22 15.73 -23.52 -6.47
N CYS A 23 16.58 -22.51 -6.29
CA CYS A 23 16.69 -21.78 -5.02
C CYS A 23 16.64 -20.27 -5.26
N PRO A 24 15.77 -19.52 -4.55
CA PRO A 24 15.70 -18.07 -4.71
C PRO A 24 16.97 -17.34 -4.24
N PHE A 25 17.88 -18.03 -3.54
CA PHE A 25 19.17 -17.51 -3.09
C PHE A 25 20.35 -18.08 -3.88
N SER A 26 20.10 -18.84 -4.96
CA SER A 26 21.18 -19.34 -5.80
C SER A 26 21.73 -18.23 -6.68
N SER A 27 23.05 -18.28 -6.90
CA SER A 27 23.72 -17.46 -7.91
C SER A 27 23.42 -18.00 -9.31
N ASP A 28 23.48 -17.11 -10.29
CA ASP A 28 23.28 -17.44 -11.71
C ASP A 28 24.28 -18.52 -12.18
N TRP A 29 25.49 -18.50 -11.62
CA TRP A 29 26.51 -19.53 -11.85
C TRP A 29 26.05 -20.93 -11.42
N SER A 30 25.58 -21.07 -10.18
CA SER A 30 25.11 -22.35 -9.66
C SER A 30 23.87 -22.84 -10.40
N GLU A 31 22.96 -21.94 -10.78
CA GLU A 31 21.78 -22.29 -11.58
C GLU A 31 22.16 -22.80 -12.97
N SER A 32 23.14 -22.15 -13.61
CA SER A 32 23.67 -22.57 -14.91
C SER A 32 24.29 -23.97 -14.84
N ILE A 33 25.09 -24.24 -13.80
CA ILE A 33 25.68 -25.57 -13.59
C ILE A 33 24.59 -26.63 -13.37
N ILE A 34 23.64 -26.38 -12.47
CA ILE A 34 22.57 -27.35 -12.16
C ILE A 34 21.75 -27.66 -13.41
N ASN A 35 21.46 -26.66 -14.23
CA ASN A 35 20.72 -26.84 -15.47
C ASN A 35 21.46 -27.72 -16.49
N LEU A 36 22.80 -27.65 -16.52
CA LEU A 36 23.63 -28.50 -17.38
C LEU A 36 23.75 -29.94 -16.86
N ILE A 37 23.99 -30.12 -15.56
CA ILE A 37 24.29 -31.45 -15.00
C ILE A 37 23.04 -32.24 -14.60
N ALA A 38 21.92 -31.56 -14.32
CA ALA A 38 20.71 -32.18 -13.79
C ALA A 38 19.42 -31.44 -14.22
N PRO A 39 19.16 -31.28 -15.54
CA PRO A 39 17.97 -30.58 -16.04
C PRO A 39 16.66 -31.22 -15.55
N ASN A 40 16.65 -32.55 -15.42
CA ASN A 40 15.50 -33.31 -14.94
C ASN A 40 15.08 -32.95 -13.50
N LEU A 41 16.03 -32.52 -12.65
CA LEU A 41 15.74 -32.06 -11.27
C LEU A 41 15.14 -30.65 -11.24
N MET A 42 15.38 -29.84 -12.27
CA MET A 42 14.85 -28.48 -12.38
C MET A 42 13.48 -28.46 -13.04
N GLY A 43 13.24 -29.31 -14.05
CA GLY A 43 12.03 -29.33 -14.87
C GLY A 43 10.71 -29.16 -14.10
N PRO A 44 10.42 -29.96 -13.04
CA PRO A 44 9.19 -29.83 -12.28
C PRO A 44 9.00 -28.44 -11.63
N TYR A 45 10.08 -27.87 -11.09
CA TYR A 45 10.04 -26.54 -10.46
C TYR A 45 9.94 -25.43 -11.50
N LEU A 46 10.66 -25.55 -12.62
CA LEU A 46 10.54 -24.62 -13.74
C LEU A 46 9.11 -24.62 -14.29
N ASN A 47 8.44 -25.77 -14.38
CA ASN A 47 7.04 -25.85 -14.77
C ASN A 47 6.11 -25.13 -13.78
N ILE A 48 6.37 -25.19 -12.47
CA ILE A 48 5.62 -24.42 -11.47
C ILE A 48 5.82 -22.91 -11.70
N LEU A 49 7.06 -22.47 -11.93
CA LEU A 49 7.36 -21.07 -12.21
C LEU A 49 6.73 -20.58 -13.52
N SER A 50 6.73 -21.43 -14.57
CA SER A 50 6.06 -21.15 -15.83
C SER A 50 4.56 -20.95 -15.62
N LYS A 51 3.90 -21.87 -14.89
CA LYS A 51 2.48 -21.73 -14.55
C LYS A 51 2.18 -20.45 -13.77
N LEU A 52 3.05 -20.06 -12.84
CA LEU A 52 2.91 -18.80 -12.10
C LEU A 52 3.03 -17.58 -13.02
N ALA A 53 4.01 -17.57 -13.93
CA ALA A 53 4.18 -16.49 -14.88
C ALA A 53 3.02 -16.41 -15.89
N SER A 54 2.47 -17.56 -16.27
CA SER A 54 1.31 -17.65 -17.17
C SER A 54 0.03 -17.04 -16.61
N ILE A 55 -0.06 -16.79 -15.30
CA ILE A 55 -1.18 -16.04 -14.71
C ILE A 55 -1.17 -14.58 -15.21
N GLU A 56 0.01 -14.02 -15.46
CA GLU A 56 0.16 -12.62 -15.85
C GLU A 56 0.31 -12.44 -17.38
N THR A 57 0.81 -13.44 -18.10
CA THR A 57 0.99 -13.35 -19.55
C THR A 57 1.03 -14.73 -20.23
N ASN A 58 0.34 -14.86 -21.37
CA ASN A 58 0.38 -16.07 -22.19
C ASN A 58 1.54 -16.09 -23.21
N GLU A 59 2.39 -15.06 -23.23
CA GLU A 59 3.53 -14.99 -24.16
C GLU A 59 4.72 -15.82 -23.64
N GLU A 60 5.05 -16.91 -24.34
CA GLU A 60 6.15 -17.82 -23.97
C GLU A 60 7.49 -17.11 -23.77
N ARG A 61 7.80 -16.10 -24.59
CA ARG A 61 9.03 -15.31 -24.48
C ARG A 61 9.11 -14.56 -23.14
N LYS A 62 8.01 -13.93 -22.71
CA LYS A 62 7.95 -13.20 -21.43
C LYS A 62 8.03 -14.15 -20.24
N VAL A 63 7.40 -15.32 -20.33
CA VAL A 63 7.52 -16.38 -19.32
C VAL A 63 8.97 -16.87 -19.19
N SER A 64 9.64 -17.13 -20.31
CA SER A 64 11.05 -17.54 -20.32
C SER A 64 11.96 -16.49 -19.69
N ASP A 65 11.76 -15.22 -20.06
CA ASP A 65 12.51 -14.09 -19.52
C ASP A 65 12.32 -13.91 -18.01
N PHE A 66 11.08 -14.03 -17.52
CA PHE A 66 10.74 -13.95 -16.10
C PHE A 66 11.53 -14.99 -15.27
N ILE A 67 11.63 -16.22 -15.79
CA ILE A 67 12.36 -17.30 -15.14
C ILE A 67 13.87 -17.07 -15.21
N LYS A 68 14.41 -16.83 -16.42
CA LYS A 68 15.86 -16.66 -16.66
C LYS A 68 16.45 -15.46 -15.92
N LYS A 69 15.72 -14.34 -15.87
CA LYS A 69 16.13 -13.13 -15.15
C LYS A 69 15.90 -13.24 -13.64
N GLY A 70 15.42 -14.38 -13.13
CA GLY A 70 15.20 -14.61 -11.71
C GLY A 70 14.14 -13.69 -11.08
N GLN A 71 13.20 -13.16 -11.86
CA GLN A 71 12.22 -12.19 -11.36
C GLN A 71 11.30 -12.79 -10.29
N TRP A 72 11.00 -14.09 -10.40
CA TRP A 72 10.28 -14.87 -9.39
C TRP A 72 10.96 -14.91 -8.01
N LYS A 73 12.27 -14.66 -7.94
CA LYS A 73 13.02 -14.58 -6.66
C LYS A 73 12.59 -13.34 -5.86
N THR A 74 12.05 -12.32 -6.52
CA THR A 74 11.54 -11.10 -5.87
C THR A 74 10.16 -11.36 -5.24
N ARG A 75 10.10 -11.37 -3.91
CA ARG A 75 8.86 -11.69 -3.18
C ARG A 75 7.80 -10.60 -3.37
N ALA A 76 6.59 -10.98 -3.83
CA ALA A 76 5.43 -10.09 -3.99
C ALA A 76 4.23 -10.45 -3.09
N GLY A 77 4.44 -11.27 -2.06
CA GLY A 77 3.34 -11.79 -1.24
C GLY A 77 2.48 -12.78 -2.02
N GLY A 78 1.21 -12.92 -1.63
CA GLY A 78 0.24 -13.82 -2.28
C GLY A 78 -0.50 -13.20 -3.45
N ARG A 79 -0.06 -12.06 -3.97
CA ARG A 79 -0.80 -11.33 -5.00
C ARG A 79 -0.77 -12.12 -6.31
N ASN A 80 -1.92 -12.24 -6.97
CA ASN A 80 -2.11 -13.02 -8.20
C ASN A 80 -1.84 -14.53 -8.06
N ILE A 81 -1.68 -15.05 -6.83
CA ILE A 81 -1.62 -16.50 -6.60
C ILE A 81 -3.03 -17.00 -6.37
N ASP A 82 -3.49 -17.92 -7.21
CA ASP A 82 -4.74 -18.63 -6.96
C ASP A 82 -4.60 -19.48 -5.68
N THR A 83 -5.39 -19.15 -4.67
CA THR A 83 -5.42 -19.88 -3.40
C THR A 83 -6.44 -21.01 -3.39
N GLY A 84 -7.15 -21.26 -4.51
CA GLY A 84 -8.21 -22.26 -4.60
C GLY A 84 -9.41 -21.90 -3.72
N GLY A 85 -9.73 -20.62 -3.62
CA GLY A 85 -10.82 -20.12 -2.78
C GLY A 85 -10.53 -20.10 -1.28
N VAL A 86 -9.31 -20.43 -0.84
CA VAL A 86 -8.94 -20.39 0.59
C VAL A 86 -8.80 -18.95 1.05
N LYS A 87 -9.64 -18.53 2.02
CA LYS A 87 -9.68 -17.16 2.55
C LYS A 87 -9.96 -17.14 4.05
N LEU A 88 -9.46 -16.10 4.70
CA LEU A 88 -9.69 -15.83 6.12
C LEU A 88 -9.96 -14.35 6.32
N ASN A 89 -11.14 -14.03 6.83
CA ASN A 89 -11.52 -12.70 7.26
C ASN A 89 -11.64 -12.68 8.78
N ILE A 90 -10.95 -11.74 9.44
CA ILE A 90 -10.99 -11.58 10.89
C ILE A 90 -11.49 -10.18 11.22
N LEU A 91 -12.58 -10.10 11.97
CA LEU A 91 -13.08 -8.90 12.61
C LEU A 91 -12.74 -8.97 14.10
N GLN A 92 -12.23 -7.87 14.66
CA GLN A 92 -11.92 -7.76 16.08
C GLN A 92 -12.66 -6.56 16.67
N ASN A 93 -13.43 -6.80 17.73
CA ASN A 93 -14.04 -5.78 18.57
C ASN A 93 -13.68 -6.08 20.02
N ASP A 94 -12.78 -5.30 20.62
CA ASP A 94 -12.25 -5.48 21.98
C ASP A 94 -11.81 -6.92 22.27
N ASN A 95 -12.56 -7.63 23.13
CA ASN A 95 -12.29 -8.99 23.59
C ASN A 95 -12.98 -10.06 22.74
N LYS A 96 -13.61 -9.66 21.63
CA LYS A 96 -14.31 -10.55 20.69
C LYS A 96 -13.54 -10.64 19.37
N LEU A 97 -13.30 -11.85 18.91
CA LEU A 97 -12.81 -12.12 17.56
C LEU A 97 -13.89 -12.90 16.79
N LYS A 98 -14.22 -12.41 15.61
CA LYS A 98 -15.09 -13.11 14.65
C LYS A 98 -14.25 -13.45 13.43
N ALA A 99 -14.11 -14.74 13.13
CA ALA A 99 -13.38 -15.22 11.98
C ALA A 99 -14.31 -15.96 11.02
N VAL A 100 -14.21 -15.63 9.74
CA VAL A 100 -14.91 -16.33 8.65
C VAL A 100 -13.86 -16.99 7.79
N LEU A 101 -13.89 -18.33 7.74
CA LEU A 101 -12.95 -19.15 6.98
C LEU A 101 -13.71 -19.73 5.78
N GLU A 102 -13.08 -19.64 4.62
CA GLU A 102 -13.55 -20.27 3.38
C GLU A 102 -12.52 -21.30 2.95
N ASN A 103 -12.98 -22.52 2.65
CA ASN A 103 -12.15 -23.67 2.27
C ASN A 103 -11.00 -23.90 3.27
N GLU A 104 -11.32 -24.01 4.57
CA GLU A 104 -10.32 -24.31 5.59
C GLU A 104 -9.67 -25.67 5.33
N ARG A 105 -8.37 -25.75 5.60
CA ARG A 105 -7.57 -26.95 5.32
C ARG A 105 -7.33 -27.80 6.55
N GLU A 106 -7.64 -27.29 7.73
CA GLU A 106 -7.32 -27.93 9.00
C GLU A 106 -8.35 -27.72 10.10
N ASN A 107 -8.32 -28.62 11.09
CA ASN A 107 -9.25 -28.59 12.21
C ASN A 107 -8.86 -27.57 13.28
N PHE A 108 -9.74 -26.59 13.52
CA PHE A 108 -9.57 -25.57 14.56
C PHE A 108 -9.49 -26.16 15.97
N THR A 109 -10.34 -27.14 16.28
CA THR A 109 -10.41 -27.78 17.61
C THR A 109 -9.16 -28.58 17.96
N GLU A 110 -8.39 -29.02 16.97
CA GLU A 110 -7.10 -29.66 17.19
C GLU A 110 -6.01 -28.61 17.43
N TRP A 111 -6.00 -27.51 16.66
CA TRP A 111 -5.03 -26.43 16.85
C TRP A 111 -5.18 -25.70 18.18
N ILE A 112 -6.40 -25.49 18.66
CA ILE A 112 -6.62 -24.71 19.89
C ILE A 112 -6.05 -25.38 21.15
N LYS A 113 -5.86 -26.71 21.12
CA LYS A 113 -5.21 -27.49 22.20
C LYS A 113 -3.80 -27.02 22.54
N VAL A 114 -3.11 -26.34 21.62
CA VAL A 114 -1.77 -25.81 21.91
C VAL A 114 -1.79 -24.68 22.95
N LEU A 115 -2.94 -24.03 23.16
CA LEU A 115 -3.07 -22.93 24.12
C LEU A 115 -3.31 -23.40 25.55
N GLY A 116 -3.97 -24.54 25.73
CA GLY A 116 -4.40 -25.03 27.03
C GLY A 116 -5.35 -26.21 26.93
N ASN A 117 -5.88 -26.63 28.07
CA ASN A 117 -6.88 -27.69 28.15
C ASN A 117 -8.20 -27.24 27.54
N ILE A 118 -8.88 -28.15 26.85
CA ILE A 118 -10.11 -27.83 26.11
C ILE A 118 -11.28 -28.64 26.64
N ILE A 119 -12.44 -28.00 26.74
CA ILE A 119 -13.72 -28.66 27.00
C ILE A 119 -14.61 -28.34 25.81
N ILE A 120 -15.12 -29.37 25.13
CA ILE A 120 -15.97 -29.21 23.95
C ILE A 120 -17.31 -29.88 24.19
N LYS A 121 -18.38 -29.16 23.87
CA LYS A 121 -19.73 -29.69 23.69
C LYS A 121 -20.10 -29.58 22.22
N LYS A 122 -20.60 -30.66 21.64
CA LYS A 122 -20.99 -30.74 20.24
C LYS A 122 -22.49 -30.94 20.14
N ASP A 123 -23.15 -30.04 19.42
CA ASP A 123 -24.52 -30.20 18.93
C ASP A 123 -24.50 -30.38 17.40
N ASN A 124 -25.63 -30.76 16.79
CA ASN A 124 -25.70 -31.19 15.38
C ASN A 124 -25.17 -30.13 14.38
N HIS A 125 -25.23 -28.83 14.71
CA HIS A 125 -24.76 -27.74 13.83
C HIS A 125 -23.82 -26.72 14.49
N GLU A 126 -23.58 -26.83 15.79
CA GLU A 126 -22.74 -25.91 16.55
C GLU A 126 -21.75 -26.65 17.44
N ILE A 127 -20.50 -26.20 17.46
CA ILE A 127 -19.49 -26.67 18.40
C ILE A 127 -19.18 -25.52 19.34
N ILE A 128 -19.50 -25.70 20.62
CA ILE A 128 -19.19 -24.73 21.67
C ILE A 128 -18.11 -25.34 22.54
N GLY A 129 -17.10 -24.54 22.87
CA GLY A 129 -16.07 -24.99 23.77
C GLY A 129 -15.43 -23.87 24.56
N GLU A 130 -14.71 -24.28 25.59
CA GLU A 130 -13.90 -23.42 26.43
C GLU A 130 -12.47 -23.94 26.39
N VAL A 131 -11.50 -23.03 26.24
CA VAL A 131 -10.09 -23.34 26.45
C VAL A 131 -9.60 -22.65 27.71
N GLU A 132 -9.10 -23.47 28.63
CA GLU A 132 -8.47 -23.02 29.86
C GLU A 132 -7.06 -22.53 29.55
N THR A 133 -6.90 -21.21 29.47
CA THR A 133 -5.59 -20.56 29.39
C THR A 133 -5.39 -19.69 30.63
N ARG A 134 -4.40 -18.77 30.62
CA ARG A 134 -4.30 -17.71 31.65
C ARG A 134 -5.62 -16.92 31.82
N LYS A 135 -6.44 -16.85 30.76
CA LYS A 135 -7.80 -16.29 30.75
C LYS A 135 -8.77 -17.29 30.11
N ARG A 136 -10.01 -17.30 30.57
CA ARG A 136 -11.05 -18.16 29.97
C ARG A 136 -11.39 -17.62 28.59
N THR A 137 -11.29 -18.50 27.58
CA THR A 137 -11.69 -18.18 26.20
C THR A 137 -12.78 -19.13 25.77
N TYR A 138 -13.94 -18.58 25.50
CA TYR A 138 -15.08 -19.28 24.94
C TYR A 138 -14.99 -19.21 23.42
N PHE A 139 -15.28 -20.32 22.75
CA PHE A 139 -15.36 -20.38 21.30
C PHE A 139 -16.63 -21.08 20.85
N GLU A 140 -17.14 -20.63 19.71
CA GLU A 140 -18.31 -21.18 19.05
C GLU A 140 -18.00 -21.31 17.56
N ILE A 141 -18.24 -22.49 16.99
CA ILE A 141 -18.04 -22.78 15.58
C ILE A 141 -19.41 -23.06 14.97
N ARG A 142 -19.80 -22.23 13.99
CA ARG A 142 -21.04 -22.38 13.22
C ARG A 142 -20.71 -22.73 11.78
N LYS A 143 -21.30 -23.80 11.27
CA LYS A 143 -21.23 -24.12 9.83
C LYS A 143 -22.30 -23.32 9.10
N LYS A 144 -21.91 -22.53 8.09
CA LYS A 144 -22.85 -21.73 7.29
C LYS A 144 -23.21 -22.40 5.97
N GLU A 145 -22.19 -22.84 5.24
CA GLU A 145 -22.29 -23.48 3.91
C GLU A 145 -21.28 -24.63 3.83
N SER A 146 -21.31 -25.44 2.77
CA SER A 146 -20.40 -26.59 2.59
C SER A 146 -18.91 -26.24 2.74
N ASN A 147 -18.51 -25.05 2.30
CA ASN A 147 -17.12 -24.60 2.26
C ASN A 147 -16.85 -23.38 3.17
N LYS A 148 -17.74 -23.05 4.10
CA LYS A 148 -17.65 -21.83 4.92
C LYS A 148 -18.00 -22.07 6.38
N ILE A 149 -17.06 -21.75 7.25
CA ILE A 149 -17.23 -21.81 8.70
C ILE A 149 -17.04 -20.45 9.35
N GLU A 150 -17.84 -20.17 10.37
CA GLU A 150 -17.72 -18.99 11.22
C GLU A 150 -17.27 -19.41 12.61
N ILE A 151 -16.22 -18.77 13.12
CA ILE A 151 -15.67 -19.01 14.46
C ILE A 151 -15.80 -17.71 15.25
N LEU A 152 -16.57 -17.77 16.34
CA LEU A 152 -16.70 -16.69 17.31
C LEU A 152 -15.85 -17.03 18.54
N LEU A 153 -15.05 -16.06 18.97
CA LEU A 153 -14.14 -16.19 20.11
C LEU A 153 -14.40 -15.04 21.08
N GLN A 154 -14.71 -15.38 22.32
CA GLN A 154 -14.96 -14.44 23.41
C GLN A 154 -13.93 -14.68 24.51
N ILE A 155 -13.11 -13.67 24.78
CA ILE A 155 -12.12 -13.72 25.86
C ILE A 155 -12.73 -13.02 27.09
N SER A 156 -12.57 -13.60 28.28
CA SER A 156 -13.13 -13.06 29.53
C SER A 156 -12.66 -11.63 29.80
N GLU A 157 -11.40 -11.32 29.50
CA GLU A 157 -10.79 -10.00 29.65
C GLU A 157 -9.81 -9.71 28.52
N LYS A 158 -9.48 -8.42 28.31
CA LYS A 158 -8.55 -8.01 27.26
C LYS A 158 -7.16 -8.61 27.48
N ASP A 159 -6.62 -9.24 26.44
CA ASP A 159 -5.26 -9.77 26.40
C ASP A 159 -4.76 -9.81 24.95
N ASP A 160 -3.97 -8.82 24.58
CA ASP A 160 -3.46 -8.67 23.21
C ASP A 160 -2.53 -9.82 22.79
N ILE A 161 -1.86 -10.47 23.75
CA ILE A 161 -0.99 -11.61 23.49
C ILE A 161 -1.84 -12.83 23.12
N LEU A 162 -2.89 -13.11 23.90
CA LEU A 162 -3.83 -14.20 23.63
C LEU A 162 -4.57 -13.98 22.31
N ILE A 163 -5.04 -12.77 22.04
CA ILE A 163 -5.66 -12.37 20.76
C ILE A 163 -4.70 -12.64 19.59
N SER A 164 -3.42 -12.30 19.73
CA SER A 164 -2.40 -12.55 18.71
C SER A 164 -2.19 -14.06 18.48
N ARG A 165 -2.18 -14.86 19.55
CA ARG A 165 -2.06 -16.34 19.46
C ARG A 165 -3.28 -16.97 18.78
N LEU A 166 -4.49 -16.52 19.12
CA LEU A 166 -5.73 -16.98 18.49
C LEU A 166 -5.76 -16.66 16.99
N ARG A 167 -5.32 -15.47 16.59
CA ARG A 167 -5.16 -15.12 15.16
C ARG A 167 -4.21 -16.07 14.43
N ARG A 168 -3.12 -16.48 15.06
CA ARG A 168 -2.14 -17.41 14.48
C ARG A 168 -2.71 -18.82 14.35
N ILE A 169 -3.54 -19.25 15.29
CA ILE A 169 -4.31 -20.50 15.18
C ILE A 169 -5.25 -20.42 13.98
N LEU A 170 -6.03 -19.34 13.84
CA LEU A 170 -6.91 -19.14 12.70
C LEU A 170 -6.15 -19.20 11.37
N TYR A 171 -4.99 -18.54 11.27
CA TYR A 171 -4.13 -18.65 10.08
C TYR A 171 -3.70 -20.09 9.78
N LYS A 172 -3.39 -20.89 10.80
CA LYS A 172 -3.01 -22.30 10.62
C LYS A 172 -4.21 -23.15 10.21
N THR A 173 -5.36 -22.97 10.86
CA THR A 173 -6.62 -23.64 10.50
C THR A 173 -6.98 -23.39 9.03
N THR A 174 -6.87 -22.16 8.56
CA THR A 174 -7.22 -21.83 7.17
C THR A 174 -6.17 -22.32 6.16
N PHE A 175 -4.89 -22.04 6.41
CA PHE A 175 -3.85 -22.13 5.37
C PHE A 175 -2.89 -23.32 5.49
N CYS A 176 -3.02 -24.23 6.45
CA CYS A 176 -2.06 -25.33 6.61
C CYS A 176 -1.97 -26.22 5.35
N ILE A 177 -0.76 -26.66 5.02
CA ILE A 177 -0.45 -27.63 3.95
C ILE A 177 0.51 -28.72 4.45
N HIS A 178 0.57 -28.93 5.77
CA HIS A 178 1.45 -29.90 6.43
C HIS A 178 2.95 -29.76 6.16
N CYS A 179 3.45 -28.52 6.00
CA CYS A 179 4.87 -28.27 5.71
C CYS A 179 5.87 -28.64 6.82
N GLY A 180 5.42 -29.04 8.01
CA GLY A 180 6.28 -29.45 9.14
C GLY A 180 7.08 -28.34 9.83
N ALA A 181 7.12 -27.12 9.30
CA ALA A 181 7.95 -26.05 9.86
C ALA A 181 7.64 -25.75 11.34
N CYS A 182 6.37 -25.76 11.75
CA CYS A 182 6.01 -25.55 13.15
C CYS A 182 6.18 -26.77 14.06
N GLU A 183 6.27 -27.97 13.49
CA GLU A 183 6.52 -29.22 14.23
C GLU A 183 7.96 -29.24 14.76
N ILE A 184 8.93 -28.77 13.96
CA ILE A 184 10.34 -28.62 14.36
C ILE A 184 10.50 -27.65 15.53
N GLU A 185 9.66 -26.61 15.60
CA GLU A 185 9.68 -25.61 16.68
C GLU A 185 9.11 -26.13 18.01
N CYS A 186 8.54 -27.34 18.04
CA CYS A 186 7.96 -27.92 19.25
C CYS A 186 9.05 -28.63 20.09
N PRO A 187 9.48 -28.05 21.23
CA PRO A 187 10.58 -28.62 22.02
C PRO A 187 10.24 -29.97 22.66
N THR A 188 8.96 -30.22 22.94
CA THR A 188 8.48 -31.46 23.57
C THR A 188 7.98 -32.49 22.57
N ARG A 189 8.06 -32.21 21.26
CA ARG A 189 7.52 -33.07 20.19
C ARG A 189 6.02 -33.42 20.36
N ALA A 190 5.28 -32.54 21.04
CA ALA A 190 3.85 -32.70 21.27
C ALA A 190 2.98 -32.42 20.04
N LEU A 191 3.54 -31.74 19.03
CA LEU A 191 2.85 -31.36 17.80
C LEU A 191 3.34 -32.23 16.64
N LYS A 192 2.43 -32.98 16.03
CA LYS A 192 2.63 -33.66 14.74
C LYS A 192 1.79 -32.94 13.69
N VAL A 193 2.40 -32.61 12.55
CA VAL A 193 1.74 -31.90 11.45
C VAL A 193 1.86 -32.68 10.15
N THR A 194 2.93 -33.44 9.96
CA THR A 194 3.13 -34.26 8.77
C THR A 194 2.95 -35.75 9.12
N PRO A 195 2.07 -36.51 8.44
CA PRO A 195 1.20 -36.12 7.32
C PRO A 195 -0.18 -35.57 7.73
N TYR A 196 -0.50 -35.52 9.03
CA TYR A 196 -1.76 -34.96 9.53
C TYR A 196 -1.53 -34.23 10.85
N LEU A 197 -2.43 -33.30 11.19
CA LEU A 197 -2.39 -32.55 12.43
C LEU A 197 -2.81 -33.40 13.64
N LYS A 198 -1.96 -33.46 14.66
CA LYS A 198 -2.28 -34.01 15.99
C LYS A 198 -1.48 -33.31 17.08
N VAL A 199 -2.16 -32.90 18.15
CA VAL A 199 -1.56 -32.36 19.37
C VAL A 199 -1.72 -33.38 20.49
N LYS A 200 -0.58 -33.86 21.01
CA LYS A 200 -0.48 -34.69 22.20
C LYS A 200 -0.49 -33.80 23.43
N THR A 201 -1.66 -33.57 24.00
CA THR A 201 -1.88 -32.63 25.11
C THR A 201 -1.04 -32.99 26.35
N GLU A 202 -0.85 -34.27 26.61
CA GLU A 202 -0.02 -34.82 27.70
C GLU A 202 1.46 -34.41 27.62
N HIS A 203 1.95 -34.05 26.43
CA HIS A 203 3.32 -33.61 26.22
C HIS A 203 3.42 -32.11 25.91
N CYS A 204 2.30 -31.42 25.71
CA CYS A 204 2.29 -30.02 25.32
C CYS A 204 2.49 -29.13 26.54
N SER A 205 3.63 -28.46 26.63
CA SER A 205 3.89 -27.49 27.71
C SER A 205 3.26 -26.11 27.46
N HIS A 206 2.34 -25.99 26.49
CA HIS A 206 1.70 -24.74 26.05
C HIS A 206 2.67 -23.55 25.80
N CYS A 207 3.90 -23.84 25.36
CA CYS A 207 4.93 -22.82 25.17
C CYS A 207 4.69 -21.88 23.98
N ASN A 208 3.74 -22.22 23.09
CA ASN A 208 3.34 -21.45 21.91
C ASN A 208 4.44 -21.20 20.85
N LYS A 209 5.62 -21.84 20.95
CA LYS A 209 6.71 -21.71 19.95
C LYS A 209 6.25 -22.06 18.52
N CYS A 210 5.43 -23.09 18.40
CA CYS A 210 4.80 -23.51 17.14
C CYS A 210 3.86 -22.44 16.52
N LEU A 211 3.44 -21.43 17.29
CA LEU A 211 2.67 -20.28 16.83
C LEU A 211 3.55 -19.03 16.63
N THR A 212 4.68 -18.89 17.35
CA THR A 212 5.42 -17.61 17.44
C THR A 212 6.67 -17.53 16.56
N PHE A 213 7.12 -18.62 15.94
CA PHE A 213 8.32 -18.64 15.09
C PHE A 213 8.27 -17.75 13.84
N THR A 214 7.09 -17.25 13.46
CA THR A 214 6.91 -16.29 12.37
C THR A 214 5.74 -15.34 12.66
N GLU A 215 5.70 -14.17 12.03
CA GLU A 215 4.74 -13.09 12.32
C GLU A 215 3.27 -13.57 12.40
N LYS A 216 2.84 -14.38 11.42
CA LYS A 216 1.50 -14.98 11.32
C LYS A 216 1.41 -16.41 11.87
N GLY A 217 2.47 -16.94 12.47
CA GLY A 217 2.54 -18.34 12.93
C GLY A 217 2.48 -19.42 11.83
N CYS A 218 2.30 -19.06 10.57
CA CYS A 218 2.32 -19.96 9.43
C CYS A 218 3.13 -19.33 8.29
N LEU A 219 4.09 -20.09 7.73
CA LEU A 219 4.92 -19.63 6.61
C LEU A 219 4.08 -19.39 5.36
N LEU A 220 3.08 -20.24 5.09
CA LEU A 220 2.19 -20.05 3.95
C LEU A 220 1.30 -18.82 4.14
N ALA A 221 0.69 -18.62 5.31
CA ALA A 221 -0.12 -17.44 5.59
C ALA A 221 0.70 -16.13 5.52
N LYS A 222 1.97 -16.17 5.93
CA LYS A 222 2.92 -15.07 5.73
C LYS A 222 3.22 -14.85 4.25
N SER A 223 3.49 -15.92 3.51
CA SER A 223 3.83 -15.85 2.08
C SER A 223 2.66 -15.36 1.23
N LEU A 224 1.43 -15.76 1.57
CA LEU A 224 0.20 -15.31 0.93
C LEU A 224 -0.25 -13.91 1.38
N SER A 225 0.42 -13.30 2.37
CA SER A 225 0.00 -12.00 2.84
C SER A 225 0.21 -10.93 1.77
N VAL A 226 -0.88 -10.24 1.43
CA VAL A 226 -0.86 -9.04 0.60
C VAL A 226 -1.14 -7.84 1.49
N THR A 227 -0.45 -6.72 1.26
CA THR A 227 -0.79 -5.47 1.94
C THR A 227 -2.06 -4.94 1.28
N GLU A 228 -3.22 -5.20 1.88
CA GLU A 228 -4.47 -4.60 1.43
C GLU A 228 -4.52 -3.15 1.92
N GLY A 229 -4.57 -2.19 0.99
CA GLY A 229 -4.72 -0.76 1.29
C GLY A 229 -6.10 -0.36 1.82
N LYS A 230 -6.89 -1.30 2.35
CA LYS A 230 -8.30 -1.13 2.74
C LYS A 230 -8.53 -1.03 4.25
N GLY A 231 -7.50 -1.15 5.09
CA GLY A 231 -7.66 -0.89 6.52
C GLY A 231 -7.87 0.59 6.78
N LYS A 232 -8.86 0.97 7.61
CA LYS A 232 -8.96 2.34 8.15
C LYS A 232 -7.59 2.72 8.71
N MET A 233 -6.93 3.69 8.07
CA MET A 233 -5.68 4.24 8.58
C MET A 233 -5.96 4.81 9.96
N LYS A 234 -5.10 4.49 10.94
CA LYS A 234 -5.13 5.21 12.23
C LYS A 234 -4.99 6.69 11.92
N GLU A 235 -5.87 7.48 12.51
CA GLU A 235 -5.88 8.93 12.37
C GLU A 235 -4.47 9.50 12.65
N GLY A 236 -3.99 10.39 11.78
CA GLY A 236 -2.64 10.97 11.87
C GLY A 236 -1.47 10.11 11.36
N LYS A 237 -1.67 8.85 10.97
CA LYS A 237 -0.58 8.03 10.40
C LYS A 237 -0.28 8.44 8.96
N ILE A 238 0.97 8.83 8.70
CA ILE A 238 1.46 9.07 7.34
C ILE A 238 1.89 7.72 6.75
N ALA A 239 1.04 7.14 5.90
CA ALA A 239 1.34 5.87 5.22
C ALA A 239 1.03 5.96 3.73
N THR A 240 2.05 5.68 2.93
CA THR A 240 1.98 5.69 1.46
C THR A 240 2.35 4.33 0.87
N SER A 241 2.18 3.25 1.65
CA SER A 241 2.53 1.89 1.20
C SER A 241 1.81 1.49 -0.08
N LYS A 242 0.65 2.08 -0.37
CA LYS A 242 -0.08 1.91 -1.64
C LYS A 242 0.69 2.38 -2.87
N TYR A 243 1.59 3.36 -2.74
CA TYR A 243 2.42 3.87 -3.84
C TYR A 243 3.74 3.10 -4.01
N GLN A 244 4.08 2.18 -3.11
CA GLN A 244 5.24 1.29 -3.26
C GLN A 244 6.56 2.02 -3.59
N THR A 245 6.77 3.21 -3.00
CA THR A 245 7.93 4.12 -3.24
C THR A 245 7.97 4.82 -4.60
N PHE A 246 7.01 4.58 -5.49
CA PHE A 246 6.89 5.29 -6.76
C PHE A 246 6.15 6.62 -6.56
N GLY A 247 6.64 7.68 -7.20
CA GLY A 247 5.89 8.91 -7.39
C GLY A 247 5.03 8.85 -8.64
N LEU A 248 4.03 9.72 -8.73
CA LEU A 248 3.31 9.96 -9.97
C LEU A 248 4.27 10.59 -10.99
N ARG A 249 4.40 9.98 -12.17
CA ARG A 249 5.35 10.40 -13.21
C ARG A 249 4.65 11.05 -14.38
N ASN A 250 5.35 11.95 -15.07
CA ASN A 250 4.81 12.66 -16.22
C ASN A 250 4.40 11.72 -17.35
N GLU A 251 5.31 10.84 -17.75
CA GLU A 251 5.05 9.85 -18.80
C GLU A 251 3.82 9.00 -18.49
N TRP A 252 3.62 8.61 -17.22
CA TRP A 252 2.47 7.80 -16.81
C TRP A 252 1.18 8.60 -16.92
N LEU A 253 1.16 9.82 -16.39
CA LEU A 253 -0.01 10.69 -16.42
C LEU A 253 -0.42 11.04 -17.85
N VAL A 254 0.54 11.43 -18.69
CA VAL A 254 0.32 11.76 -20.11
C VAL A 254 -0.20 10.55 -20.88
N SER A 255 0.41 9.38 -20.68
CA SER A 255 -0.05 8.12 -21.29
C SER A 255 -1.48 7.78 -20.89
N PHE A 256 -1.82 7.92 -19.61
CA PHE A 256 -3.18 7.68 -19.11
C PHE A 256 -4.19 8.64 -19.72
N ILE A 257 -3.91 9.95 -19.69
CA ILE A 257 -4.84 10.97 -20.20
C ILE A 257 -5.08 10.82 -21.71
N ASN A 258 -4.07 10.42 -22.48
CA ASN A 258 -4.21 10.21 -23.93
C ASN A 258 -5.12 9.03 -24.29
N ASN A 259 -5.26 8.02 -23.43
CA ASN A 259 -6.10 6.85 -23.71
C ASN A 259 -6.70 6.23 -22.43
N PRO A 260 -7.52 6.95 -21.65
CA PRO A 260 -7.89 6.52 -20.30
C PRO A 260 -8.85 5.34 -20.28
N ASP A 261 -9.65 5.18 -21.34
CA ASP A 261 -10.62 4.09 -21.48
C ASP A 261 -9.91 2.74 -21.66
N ASN A 262 -8.84 2.70 -22.47
CA ASN A 262 -8.11 1.47 -22.79
C ASN A 262 -6.75 1.37 -22.07
N TRP A 263 -6.40 2.34 -21.20
CA TRP A 263 -5.07 2.39 -20.58
C TRP A 263 -4.76 1.13 -19.76
N PHE A 264 -5.78 0.52 -19.16
CA PHE A 264 -5.63 -0.70 -18.36
C PHE A 264 -5.53 -1.97 -19.21
N GLU A 265 -5.95 -1.92 -20.47
CA GLU A 265 -5.92 -3.05 -21.40
C GLU A 265 -4.62 -3.07 -22.21
N ILE A 266 -4.11 -1.89 -22.53
CA ILE A 266 -2.90 -1.71 -23.33
C ILE A 266 -1.77 -1.32 -22.39
N ASN A 267 -0.83 -2.24 -22.10
CA ASN A 267 0.40 -1.93 -21.38
C ASN A 267 1.37 -1.10 -22.26
N SER A 268 0.92 0.06 -22.70
CA SER A 268 1.55 0.93 -23.71
C SER A 268 2.93 1.45 -23.29
N LEU A 269 3.17 1.54 -21.97
CA LEU A 269 4.44 1.99 -21.40
C LEU A 269 5.32 0.83 -20.90
N GLY A 270 4.88 -0.43 -21.04
CA GLY A 270 5.59 -1.58 -20.48
C GLY A 270 5.77 -1.52 -18.96
N LEU A 271 4.83 -0.88 -18.25
CA LEU A 271 4.89 -0.76 -16.80
C LEU A 271 4.77 -2.13 -16.15
N GLY A 272 5.58 -2.36 -15.12
CA GLY A 272 5.45 -3.52 -14.27
C GLY A 272 4.20 -3.41 -13.37
N ASN A 273 3.67 -4.54 -12.92
CA ASN A 273 2.41 -4.60 -12.14
C ASN A 273 2.42 -3.68 -10.91
N ARG A 274 3.57 -3.55 -10.23
CA ARG A 274 3.74 -2.63 -9.08
C ARG A 274 3.63 -1.16 -9.46
N GLN A 275 4.14 -0.80 -10.63
CA GLN A 275 4.04 0.56 -11.18
C GLN A 275 2.59 0.86 -11.55
N ILE A 276 1.90 -0.09 -12.20
CA ILE A 276 0.47 0.04 -12.54
C ILE A 276 -0.38 0.22 -11.27
N GLU A 277 -0.16 -0.59 -10.23
CA GLU A 277 -0.88 -0.44 -8.97
C GLU A 277 -0.62 0.90 -8.29
N SER A 278 0.64 1.34 -8.26
CA SER A 278 0.98 2.66 -7.72
C SER A 278 0.33 3.77 -8.54
N MET A 279 0.32 3.64 -9.87
CA MET A 279 -0.30 4.60 -10.77
C MET A 279 -1.81 4.69 -10.51
N ILE A 280 -2.51 3.56 -10.40
CA ILE A 280 -3.93 3.52 -10.04
C ILE A 280 -4.18 4.21 -8.70
N ALA A 281 -3.32 3.99 -7.69
CA ALA A 281 -3.45 4.67 -6.41
C ALA A 281 -3.34 6.19 -6.58
N TRP A 282 -2.31 6.68 -7.28
CA TRP A 282 -2.15 8.11 -7.56
C TRP A 282 -3.33 8.70 -8.34
N LEU A 283 -3.82 8.01 -9.37
CA LEU A 283 -4.97 8.44 -10.17
C LEU A 283 -6.25 8.56 -9.34
N LYS A 284 -6.45 7.69 -8.35
CA LYS A 284 -7.55 7.80 -7.39
C LYS A 284 -7.36 8.97 -6.45
N ASP A 285 -6.16 9.10 -5.88
CA ASP A 285 -5.86 10.16 -4.91
C ASP A 285 -5.84 11.56 -5.55
N CYS A 286 -5.65 11.68 -6.87
CA CYS A 286 -5.83 12.95 -7.60
C CYS A 286 -7.22 13.09 -8.25
N ASN A 287 -8.19 12.22 -7.91
CA ASN A 287 -9.57 12.24 -8.39
C ASN A 287 -9.77 12.07 -9.91
N LEU A 288 -8.80 11.48 -10.63
CA LEU A 288 -8.99 11.08 -12.04
C LEU A 288 -9.76 9.75 -12.15
N LEU A 289 -9.61 8.89 -11.14
CA LEU A 289 -10.39 7.66 -11.00
C LEU A 289 -11.20 7.68 -9.71
N ASP A 290 -12.35 7.04 -9.74
CA ASP A 290 -13.10 6.73 -8.53
C ASP A 290 -12.55 5.49 -7.80
N ASP A 291 -13.10 5.18 -6.62
CA ASP A 291 -12.71 3.99 -5.85
C ASP A 291 -12.91 2.67 -6.59
N LYS A 292 -13.81 2.62 -7.57
CA LYS A 292 -14.12 1.48 -8.44
C LYS A 292 -13.28 1.47 -9.72
N LYS A 293 -12.27 2.35 -9.84
CA LYS A 293 -11.40 2.53 -11.02
C LYS A 293 -12.13 3.02 -12.28
N ARG A 294 -13.24 3.73 -12.13
CA ARG A 294 -13.99 4.35 -13.23
C ARG A 294 -13.48 5.77 -13.44
N LEU A 295 -13.52 6.24 -14.69
CA LEU A 295 -13.15 7.60 -15.03
C LEU A 295 -14.09 8.60 -14.36
N THR A 296 -13.54 9.66 -13.78
CA THR A 296 -14.32 10.78 -13.24
C THR A 296 -14.53 11.87 -14.28
N SER A 297 -15.40 12.84 -13.96
CA SER A 297 -15.55 14.07 -14.76
C SER A 297 -14.24 14.83 -14.93
N LEU A 298 -13.35 14.78 -13.93
CA LEU A 298 -12.04 15.42 -13.99
C LEU A 298 -11.14 14.82 -15.07
N THR A 299 -11.27 13.52 -15.37
CA THR A 299 -10.46 12.88 -16.43
C THR A 299 -10.74 13.45 -17.81
N ASN A 300 -11.99 13.77 -18.12
CA ASN A 300 -12.32 14.39 -19.40
C ASN A 300 -11.77 15.82 -19.49
N ILE A 301 -11.85 16.60 -18.41
CA ILE A 301 -11.27 17.94 -18.34
C ILE A 301 -9.74 17.87 -18.47
N ALA A 302 -9.11 16.88 -17.84
CA ALA A 302 -7.67 16.68 -17.89
C ALA A 302 -7.16 16.42 -19.32
N LYS A 303 -7.95 15.79 -20.21
CA LYS A 303 -7.63 15.66 -21.64
C LYS A 303 -7.50 17.01 -22.33
N GLU A 304 -8.45 17.91 -22.07
CA GLU A 304 -8.44 19.24 -22.68
C GLU A 304 -7.34 20.12 -22.08
N LEU A 305 -7.12 20.04 -20.77
CA LEU A 305 -6.02 20.73 -20.11
C LEU A 305 -4.65 20.26 -20.61
N LEU A 306 -4.47 18.96 -20.85
CA LEU A 306 -3.20 18.44 -21.39
C LEU A 306 -2.87 19.03 -22.77
N LYS A 307 -3.88 19.27 -23.61
CA LYS A 307 -3.71 19.91 -24.92
C LYS A 307 -3.42 21.40 -24.82
N LYS A 308 -4.04 22.08 -23.84
CA LYS A 308 -3.94 23.54 -23.66
C LYS A 308 -2.68 23.95 -22.92
N ASP A 309 -2.50 23.44 -21.70
CA ASP A 309 -1.38 23.78 -20.84
C ASP A 309 -1.15 22.70 -19.75
N GLU A 310 -0.03 21.98 -19.89
CA GLU A 310 0.44 20.98 -18.94
C GLU A 310 0.63 21.55 -17.52
N LYS A 311 0.97 22.83 -17.38
CA LYS A 311 1.15 23.48 -16.08
C LYS A 311 -0.16 23.59 -15.33
N ILE A 312 -1.26 23.94 -16.00
CA ILE A 312 -2.59 23.98 -15.39
C ILE A 312 -2.97 22.57 -14.91
N LEU A 313 -2.79 21.55 -15.76
CA LEU A 313 -3.07 20.17 -15.40
C LEU A 313 -2.34 19.76 -14.10
N TRP A 314 -1.03 19.99 -14.03
CA TRP A 314 -0.25 19.62 -12.84
C TRP A 314 -0.63 20.40 -11.58
N SER A 315 -1.04 21.67 -11.71
CA SER A 315 -1.61 22.43 -10.59
C SER A 315 -2.89 21.78 -10.07
N ILE A 316 -3.80 21.36 -10.95
CA ILE A 316 -5.05 20.69 -10.58
C ILE A 316 -4.78 19.33 -9.91
N ILE A 317 -3.81 18.57 -10.41
CA ILE A 317 -3.38 17.29 -9.80
C ILE A 317 -2.80 17.55 -8.40
N TRP A 318 -1.93 18.55 -8.25
CA TRP A 318 -1.33 18.91 -6.97
C TRP A 318 -2.38 19.30 -5.92
N ILE A 319 -3.36 20.12 -6.32
CA ILE A 319 -4.48 20.53 -5.47
C ILE A 319 -5.26 19.30 -4.99
N ASN A 320 -5.64 18.37 -5.87
CA ASN A 320 -6.38 17.19 -5.42
C ASN A 320 -5.56 16.30 -4.48
N LEU A 321 -4.28 16.12 -4.78
CA LEU A 321 -3.38 15.34 -3.94
C LEU A 321 -3.20 15.95 -2.54
N SER A 322 -3.20 17.29 -2.40
CA SER A 322 -3.06 17.92 -1.09
C SER A 322 -4.24 17.64 -0.15
N HIS A 323 -5.45 17.48 -0.69
CA HIS A 323 -6.64 17.16 0.10
C HIS A 323 -6.77 15.66 0.40
N ASN A 324 -6.20 14.79 -0.44
CA ASN A 324 -6.41 13.35 -0.36
C ASN A 324 -5.20 12.58 0.22
N VAL A 325 -4.01 13.19 0.29
CA VAL A 325 -2.77 12.50 0.68
C VAL A 325 -2.15 13.15 1.92
N LYS A 326 -2.23 12.46 3.06
CA LYS A 326 -1.67 12.94 4.35
C LYS A 326 -0.19 13.31 4.31
N LEU A 327 0.62 12.65 3.47
CA LEU A 327 2.02 13.03 3.28
C LEU A 327 2.17 14.43 2.65
N ILE A 328 1.32 14.74 1.67
CA ILE A 328 1.36 16.02 0.96
C ILE A 328 0.78 17.11 1.85
N GLU A 329 -0.34 16.84 2.54
CA GLU A 329 -0.88 17.73 3.57
C GLU A 329 0.20 18.09 4.62
N TRP A 330 0.92 17.10 5.14
CA TRP A 330 2.04 17.34 6.06
C TRP A 330 3.14 18.19 5.42
N TYR A 331 3.55 17.88 4.18
CA TYR A 331 4.60 18.63 3.49
C TYR A 331 4.22 20.10 3.26
N LEU A 332 2.95 20.38 2.94
CA LEU A 332 2.48 21.75 2.77
C LEU A 332 2.42 22.51 4.09
N ASN A 333 1.98 21.85 5.16
CA ASN A 333 1.72 22.50 6.44
C ASN A 333 2.95 22.58 7.36
N LYS A 334 3.97 21.73 7.17
CA LYS A 334 5.13 21.64 8.07
C LYS A 334 6.47 22.04 7.46
N ILE A 335 6.54 22.16 6.14
CA ILE A 335 7.76 22.59 5.45
C ILE A 335 7.52 23.99 4.89
N ASP A 336 8.27 24.98 5.38
CA ASP A 336 8.10 26.36 4.98
C ASP A 336 8.65 26.65 3.58
N TRP A 337 8.11 27.69 2.94
CA TRP A 337 8.65 28.20 1.68
C TRP A 337 10.06 28.78 1.91
N GLY A 338 10.93 28.65 0.90
CA GLY A 338 12.35 29.01 0.99
C GLY A 338 13.23 27.96 1.67
N SER A 339 12.65 26.88 2.20
CA SER A 339 13.41 25.84 2.91
C SER A 339 14.17 24.91 1.97
N ASN A 340 15.20 24.25 2.52
CA ASN A 340 16.00 23.25 1.85
C ASN A 340 16.36 22.12 2.82
N PHE A 341 15.74 20.95 2.63
CA PHE A 341 15.94 19.79 3.50
C PHE A 341 16.44 18.58 2.72
N SER A 342 17.32 17.81 3.33
CA SER A 342 17.68 16.49 2.84
C SER A 342 16.52 15.50 3.01
N SER A 343 16.51 14.45 2.19
CA SER A 343 15.55 13.35 2.35
C SER A 343 15.63 12.70 3.75
N LYS A 344 16.79 12.75 4.41
CA LYS A 344 16.98 12.19 5.76
C LYS A 344 16.33 13.06 6.83
N GLU A 345 16.53 14.38 6.77
CA GLU A 345 15.91 15.34 7.69
C GLU A 345 14.38 15.29 7.60
N LEU A 346 13.81 15.19 6.39
CA LEU A 346 12.35 15.04 6.24
C LEU A 346 11.82 13.74 6.88
N ILE A 347 12.60 12.66 6.87
CA ILE A 347 12.22 11.41 7.54
C ILE A 347 12.21 11.59 9.05
N GLU A 348 13.24 12.25 9.60
CA GLU A 348 13.38 12.54 11.03
C GLU A 348 12.20 13.42 11.50
N MET A 349 11.90 14.50 10.77
CA MET A 349 10.76 15.39 11.08
C MET A 349 9.41 14.65 11.15
N ILE A 350 9.12 13.70 10.24
CA ILE A 350 7.85 12.93 10.28
C ILE A 350 7.82 11.95 11.47
N VAL A 351 8.95 11.35 11.81
CA VAL A 351 9.05 10.40 12.93
C VAL A 351 8.85 11.14 14.25
N ASP A 352 9.47 12.31 14.40
CA ASP A 352 9.34 13.14 15.60
C ASP A 352 7.95 13.77 15.72
N TYR A 353 7.32 14.09 14.57
CA TYR A 353 5.97 14.66 14.53
C TYR A 353 4.90 13.72 15.10
N ASN A 354 5.04 12.40 14.91
CA ASN A 354 4.06 11.44 15.41
C ASN A 354 4.69 10.07 15.67
N SER A 355 4.70 9.65 16.95
CA SER A 355 5.26 8.38 17.42
C SER A 355 4.60 7.12 16.82
N ILE A 356 3.45 7.26 16.16
CA ILE A 356 2.80 6.19 15.38
C ILE A 356 3.59 5.88 14.10
N ASN A 357 4.36 6.82 13.58
CA ASN A 357 5.14 6.67 12.35
C ASN A 357 6.43 5.87 12.62
N LYS A 358 6.63 4.80 11.85
CA LYS A 358 7.84 3.97 11.91
C LYS A 358 8.81 4.42 10.83
N THR A 359 10.11 4.51 11.16
CA THR A 359 11.19 4.94 10.26
C THR A 359 11.12 4.32 8.87
N LYS A 360 10.90 2.99 8.77
CA LYS A 360 10.81 2.31 7.46
C LYS A 360 9.60 2.74 6.63
N THR A 361 8.44 2.93 7.26
CA THR A 361 7.22 3.39 6.57
C THR A 361 7.38 4.84 6.11
N THR A 362 7.95 5.68 6.98
CA THR A 362 8.25 7.08 6.68
C THR A 362 9.26 7.22 5.56
N SER A 363 10.33 6.42 5.58
CA SER A 363 11.33 6.40 4.51
C SER A 363 10.70 6.05 3.16
N ASN A 364 9.82 5.05 3.10
CA ASN A 364 9.09 4.73 1.87
C ASN A 364 8.19 5.89 1.42
N ALA A 365 7.62 6.65 2.36
CA ALA A 365 6.79 7.81 2.07
C ALA A 365 7.57 8.97 1.48
N ILE A 366 8.64 9.40 2.15
CA ILE A 366 9.53 10.43 1.64
C ILE A 366 10.12 10.02 0.29
N ASN A 367 10.51 8.75 0.12
CA ASN A 367 11.00 8.26 -1.18
C ASN A 367 9.95 8.40 -2.30
N SER A 368 8.67 8.11 -2.04
CA SER A 368 7.61 8.33 -3.04
C SER A 368 7.41 9.81 -3.39
N LEU A 369 7.50 10.71 -2.42
CA LEU A 369 7.39 12.15 -2.64
C LEU A 369 8.58 12.69 -3.44
N VAL A 370 9.80 12.33 -3.04
CA VAL A 370 11.04 12.70 -3.75
C VAL A 370 11.03 12.14 -5.17
N ASN A 371 10.53 10.92 -5.38
CA ASN A 371 10.38 10.35 -6.72
C ASN A 371 9.36 11.12 -7.56
N MET A 372 8.24 11.57 -6.96
CA MET A 372 7.25 12.40 -7.65
C MET A 372 7.87 13.71 -8.11
N PHE A 373 8.54 14.43 -7.22
CA PHE A 373 9.24 15.67 -7.56
C PHE A 373 10.29 15.47 -8.66
N ALA A 374 11.05 14.38 -8.61
CA ALA A 374 12.06 14.08 -9.62
C ALA A 374 11.49 13.67 -10.99
N CYS A 375 10.26 13.16 -11.06
CA CYS A 375 9.71 12.53 -12.27
C CYS A 375 8.40 13.17 -12.78
N SER A 376 7.93 14.25 -12.17
CA SER A 376 6.73 15.00 -12.58
C SER A 376 7.09 16.42 -13.00
N ALA A 377 6.16 17.11 -13.65
CA ALA A 377 6.35 18.52 -13.99
C ALA A 377 6.17 19.46 -12.77
N LEU A 378 5.86 18.95 -11.57
CA LEU A 378 5.65 19.77 -10.37
C LEU A 378 6.87 20.64 -10.01
N SER A 379 8.07 20.05 -10.00
CA SER A 379 9.28 20.79 -9.66
C SER A 379 9.67 21.81 -10.73
N LYS A 380 9.44 21.48 -12.01
CA LYS A 380 9.70 22.37 -13.15
C LYS A 380 8.71 23.53 -13.20
N ASN A 381 7.41 23.25 -13.03
CA ASN A 381 6.35 24.19 -13.29
C ASN A 381 5.95 25.00 -12.04
N LEU A 382 6.06 24.43 -10.83
CA LEU A 382 5.55 25.01 -9.59
C LEU A 382 6.63 25.24 -8.52
N GLN A 383 7.87 24.79 -8.75
CA GLN A 383 8.99 24.96 -7.84
C GLN A 383 8.75 24.47 -6.39
N ILE A 384 7.84 23.51 -6.22
CA ILE A 384 7.40 23.02 -4.90
C ILE A 384 8.32 21.95 -4.29
N GLY A 385 9.36 21.51 -5.00
CA GLY A 385 10.24 20.42 -4.57
C GLY A 385 11.40 20.21 -5.55
N ILE A 386 12.21 21.23 -5.78
CA ILE A 386 13.37 21.14 -6.68
C ILE A 386 14.39 20.18 -6.06
N ILE A 387 14.77 19.14 -6.82
CA ILE A 387 15.71 18.12 -6.36
C ILE A 387 17.13 18.55 -6.72
N GLU A 388 17.94 18.81 -5.70
CA GLU A 388 19.37 19.04 -5.84
C GLU A 388 20.15 17.83 -5.32
N LYS A 389 21.14 17.37 -6.08
CA LYS A 389 22.01 16.27 -5.66
C LYS A 389 23.38 16.83 -5.30
N LYS A 390 23.76 16.72 -4.01
CA LYS A 390 25.11 17.02 -3.53
C LYS A 390 25.72 15.71 -3.05
N SER A 391 26.75 15.22 -3.75
CA SER A 391 27.31 13.88 -3.54
C SER A 391 26.22 12.79 -3.63
N ASN A 392 26.10 11.90 -2.65
CA ASN A 392 25.08 10.84 -2.59
C ASN A 392 23.78 11.25 -1.86
N ILE A 393 23.62 12.52 -1.48
CA ILE A 393 22.44 13.01 -0.74
C ILE A 393 21.54 13.83 -1.68
N ARG A 394 20.23 13.58 -1.59
CA ARG A 394 19.19 14.36 -2.28
C ARG A 394 18.60 15.39 -1.33
N TYR A 395 18.64 16.64 -1.77
CA TYR A 395 18.05 17.79 -1.12
C TYR A 395 16.79 18.20 -1.88
N ILE A 396 15.77 18.63 -1.14
CA ILE A 396 14.48 19.09 -1.62
C ILE A 396 14.38 20.56 -1.26
N LYS A 397 14.42 21.42 -2.27
CA LYS A 397 14.26 22.87 -2.14
C LYS A 397 12.84 23.27 -2.48
N LYS A 398 12.15 23.95 -1.57
CA LYS A 398 10.75 24.37 -1.71
C LYS A 398 10.69 25.88 -1.89
N LEU A 399 10.52 26.38 -3.12
CA LEU A 399 10.59 27.81 -3.43
C LEU A 399 9.22 28.47 -3.65
N GLY A 400 8.32 27.79 -4.36
CA GLY A 400 7.05 28.38 -4.80
C GLY A 400 7.21 29.25 -6.05
N THR A 401 6.10 29.75 -6.58
CA THR A 401 6.09 30.58 -7.79
C THR A 401 4.88 31.51 -7.86
N ASP A 402 5.07 32.69 -8.43
CA ASP A 402 4.02 33.65 -8.76
C ASP A 402 3.35 33.36 -10.10
N ASP A 403 4.06 32.66 -10.98
CA ASP A 403 3.53 32.23 -12.28
C ASP A 403 2.56 31.06 -12.06
N ILE A 404 1.33 31.36 -11.67
CA ILE A 404 0.22 30.40 -11.49
C ILE A 404 -0.97 30.88 -12.30
N HIS A 405 -1.56 29.97 -13.08
CA HIS A 405 -2.70 30.29 -13.92
C HIS A 405 -3.97 30.58 -13.09
N PRO A 406 -4.78 31.61 -13.44
CA PRO A 406 -6.00 31.96 -12.70
C PRO A 406 -6.98 30.78 -12.50
N ILE A 407 -7.08 29.89 -13.49
CA ILE A 407 -7.91 28.66 -13.41
C ILE A 407 -7.50 27.79 -12.22
N SER A 408 -6.19 27.62 -11.98
CA SER A 408 -5.68 26.84 -10.87
C SER A 408 -6.00 27.49 -9.52
N ILE A 409 -5.94 28.83 -9.44
CA ILE A 409 -6.33 29.58 -8.25
C ILE A 409 -7.83 29.41 -7.97
N ALA A 410 -8.69 29.65 -8.97
CA ALA A 410 -10.13 29.46 -8.83
C ALA A 410 -10.49 28.04 -8.37
N TYR A 411 -9.91 27.02 -9.01
CA TYR A 411 -10.11 25.63 -8.60
C TYR A 411 -9.67 25.36 -7.16
N SER A 412 -8.50 25.89 -6.76
CA SER A 412 -7.98 25.70 -5.39
C SER A 412 -8.87 26.34 -4.32
N LEU A 413 -9.43 27.52 -4.59
CA LEU A 413 -10.32 28.23 -3.69
C LEU A 413 -11.61 27.44 -3.48
N TYR A 414 -12.22 26.98 -4.57
CA TYR A 414 -13.43 26.16 -4.51
C TYR A 414 -13.17 24.81 -3.85
N LYS A 415 -12.02 24.17 -4.10
CA LYS A 415 -11.66 22.91 -3.45
C LYS A 415 -11.51 23.06 -1.94
N TYR A 416 -10.88 24.16 -1.52
CA TYR A 416 -10.74 24.51 -0.11
C TYR A 416 -12.10 24.85 0.52
N ALA A 417 -12.97 25.56 -0.20
CA ALA A 417 -14.31 25.91 0.23
C ALA A 417 -15.21 24.70 0.47
N GLU A 418 -15.22 23.74 -0.47
CA GLU A 418 -15.91 22.46 -0.34
C GLU A 418 -15.44 21.69 0.90
N PHE A 419 -14.11 21.65 1.13
CA PHE A 419 -13.52 20.95 2.27
C PHE A 419 -13.89 21.61 3.61
N LYS A 420 -13.89 22.94 3.68
CA LYS A 420 -14.24 23.72 4.88
C LYS A 420 -15.73 23.91 5.08
N LYS A 421 -16.55 23.63 4.07
CA LYS A 421 -17.99 23.99 4.01
C LYS A 421 -18.21 25.48 4.30
N ARG A 422 -17.36 26.33 3.74
CA ARG A 422 -17.39 27.78 3.88
C ARG A 422 -16.94 28.41 2.57
N TYR A 423 -17.65 29.44 2.10
CA TYR A 423 -17.42 30.05 0.77
C TYR A 423 -17.00 31.52 0.83
N ASN A 424 -16.84 32.07 2.04
CA ASN A 424 -16.36 33.44 2.26
C ASN A 424 -15.05 33.39 3.04
N PHE A 425 -14.04 34.07 2.53
CA PHE A 425 -12.67 34.08 3.05
C PHE A 425 -12.09 35.49 3.04
N THR A 426 -10.92 35.66 3.65
CA THR A 426 -10.07 36.84 3.41
C THR A 426 -8.76 36.42 2.76
N VAL A 427 -8.13 37.31 2.01
CA VAL A 427 -6.80 37.08 1.44
C VAL A 427 -5.81 36.78 2.58
N SER A 428 -5.84 37.59 3.64
CA SER A 428 -4.91 37.47 4.78
C SER A 428 -5.04 36.15 5.53
N GLU A 429 -6.22 35.51 5.51
CA GLU A 429 -6.42 34.17 6.09
C GLU A 429 -5.42 33.17 5.51
N PHE A 430 -5.19 33.20 4.19
CA PHE A 430 -4.32 32.25 3.49
C PHE A 430 -2.82 32.44 3.75
N TYR A 431 -2.42 33.60 4.29
CA TYR A 431 -1.02 33.90 4.64
C TYR A 431 -0.76 33.82 6.15
N SER A 432 -1.79 33.59 6.95
CA SER A 432 -1.64 33.42 8.40
C SER A 432 -0.92 32.12 8.75
N GLU A 433 -0.20 32.11 9.89
CA GLU A 433 0.50 30.91 10.37
C GLU A 433 -0.44 29.73 10.65
N ASN A 434 -1.68 30.03 11.05
CA ASN A 434 -2.73 29.05 11.34
C ASN A 434 -3.45 28.54 10.07
N SER A 435 -3.07 29.01 8.89
CA SER A 435 -3.64 28.52 7.63
C SER A 435 -3.27 27.06 7.41
N ASP A 436 -4.26 26.21 7.18
CA ASP A 436 -4.09 24.79 6.92
C ASP A 436 -4.34 24.41 5.45
N GLY A 437 -4.42 25.39 4.54
CA GLY A 437 -4.59 25.18 3.11
C GLY A 437 -4.64 26.48 2.28
N GLY A 438 -5.15 26.35 1.06
CA GLY A 438 -5.34 27.48 0.14
C GLY A 438 -4.12 27.82 -0.74
N PRO A 439 -4.24 28.87 -1.58
CA PRO A 439 -3.30 29.13 -2.67
C PRO A 439 -1.84 29.31 -2.24
N TYR A 440 -1.60 30.04 -1.15
CA TYR A 440 -0.25 30.24 -0.62
C TYR A 440 0.40 28.92 -0.15
N LYS A 441 -0.33 28.10 0.61
CA LYS A 441 0.19 26.79 1.06
C LYS A 441 0.41 25.84 -0.13
N LEU A 442 -0.35 25.96 -1.20
CA LEU A 442 -0.21 25.11 -2.40
C LEU A 442 0.98 25.51 -3.28
N PHE A 443 1.19 26.80 -3.49
CA PHE A 443 2.06 27.32 -4.56
C PHE A 443 3.15 28.29 -4.11
N GLY A 444 3.09 28.82 -2.89
CA GLY A 444 4.02 29.86 -2.43
C GLY A 444 3.87 31.17 -3.19
N ILE A 445 2.69 31.40 -3.77
CA ILE A 445 2.33 32.62 -4.49
C ILE A 445 2.36 33.82 -3.53
N SER A 446 2.87 34.95 -4.00
CA SER A 446 2.89 36.20 -3.24
C SER A 446 1.49 36.80 -3.10
N LYS A 447 1.27 37.54 -2.00
CA LYS A 447 -0.01 38.17 -1.69
C LYS A 447 -0.46 39.12 -2.82
N GLU A 448 0.46 39.93 -3.34
CA GLU A 448 0.19 40.89 -4.40
C GLU A 448 -0.28 40.20 -5.70
N VAL A 449 0.43 39.15 -6.14
CA VAL A 449 0.05 38.43 -7.36
C VAL A 449 -1.28 37.69 -7.17
N PHE A 450 -1.52 37.12 -5.99
CA PHE A 450 -2.80 36.49 -5.68
C PHE A 450 -3.97 37.48 -5.72
N GLU A 451 -3.81 38.67 -5.12
CA GLU A 451 -4.81 39.74 -5.21
C GLU A 451 -5.09 40.17 -6.65
N ASN A 452 -4.05 40.29 -7.48
CA ASN A 452 -4.19 40.63 -8.90
C ASN A 452 -4.94 39.54 -9.69
N ILE A 453 -4.65 38.27 -9.43
CA ILE A 453 -5.39 37.15 -10.04
C ILE A 453 -6.85 37.18 -9.62
N LEU A 454 -7.15 37.47 -8.34
CA LEU A 454 -8.52 37.58 -7.85
C LEU A 454 -9.31 38.70 -8.54
N ARG A 455 -8.70 39.88 -8.74
CA ARG A 455 -9.32 40.97 -9.52
C ARG A 455 -9.63 40.52 -10.94
N GLY A 456 -8.72 39.79 -11.59
CA GLY A 456 -8.96 39.23 -12.91
C GLY A 456 -10.08 38.19 -12.94
N LEU A 457 -10.16 37.32 -11.93
CA LEU A 457 -11.21 36.31 -11.81
C LEU A 457 -12.60 36.93 -11.56
N GLN A 458 -12.67 38.08 -10.89
CA GLN A 458 -13.92 38.80 -10.67
C GLN A 458 -14.58 39.27 -11.98
N GLU A 459 -13.79 39.67 -12.96
CA GLU A 459 -14.29 40.12 -14.27
C GLU A 459 -14.81 38.97 -15.16
N ASN A 460 -14.73 37.72 -14.67
CA ASN A 460 -15.27 36.58 -15.38
C ASN A 460 -16.80 36.66 -15.52
N LYS A 461 -17.31 36.39 -16.72
CA LYS A 461 -18.75 36.46 -17.04
C LYS A 461 -19.64 35.61 -16.14
N ASN A 462 -19.12 34.50 -15.62
CA ASN A 462 -19.86 33.58 -14.75
C ASN A 462 -19.89 34.04 -13.28
N GLN A 463 -19.21 35.14 -12.94
CA GLN A 463 -19.15 35.75 -11.61
C GLN A 463 -18.81 34.74 -10.49
N ILE A 464 -17.94 33.78 -10.80
CA ILE A 464 -17.56 32.67 -9.89
C ILE A 464 -16.81 33.15 -8.64
N VAL A 465 -16.16 34.31 -8.71
CA VAL A 465 -15.43 34.91 -7.60
C VAL A 465 -15.83 36.37 -7.55
N ARG A 466 -16.18 36.87 -6.36
CA ARG A 466 -16.32 38.30 -6.09
C ARG A 466 -15.33 38.69 -5.01
N VAL A 467 -14.67 39.83 -5.14
CA VAL A 467 -13.68 40.28 -4.15
C VAL A 467 -13.87 41.74 -3.76
N ASP A 468 -13.70 42.02 -2.47
CA ASP A 468 -13.64 43.39 -1.96
C ASP A 468 -12.21 43.67 -1.49
N LEU A 469 -11.37 44.16 -2.42
CA LEU A 469 -9.93 44.40 -2.19
C LEU A 469 -9.59 45.90 -2.15
N THR A 470 -10.54 46.75 -1.78
CA THR A 470 -10.39 48.22 -1.71
C THR A 470 -10.53 48.70 -0.28
N ALA A 471 -9.95 49.85 0.05
CA ALA A 471 -10.11 50.49 1.37
C ALA A 471 -9.75 49.59 2.56
N ASN A 472 -8.63 48.86 2.47
CA ASN A 472 -8.15 47.87 3.46
C ASN A 472 -9.05 46.64 3.67
N LEU A 473 -10.06 46.42 2.83
CA LEU A 473 -10.78 45.16 2.76
C LEU A 473 -9.96 44.15 1.95
N ASP A 474 -10.09 42.87 2.30
CA ASP A 474 -9.45 41.77 1.60
C ASP A 474 -10.36 40.54 1.47
N ASN A 475 -11.68 40.77 1.33
CA ASN A 475 -12.67 39.71 1.34
C ASN A 475 -12.77 39.00 -0.03
N ILE A 476 -13.03 37.69 0.02
CA ILE A 476 -13.26 36.80 -1.12
C ILE A 476 -14.60 36.11 -0.90
N PHE A 477 -15.50 36.19 -1.87
CA PHE A 477 -16.80 35.53 -1.88
C PHE A 477 -16.88 34.57 -3.07
N LEU A 478 -17.23 33.32 -2.78
CA LEU A 478 -17.43 32.27 -3.76
C LEU A 478 -18.92 31.89 -3.81
N GLN A 479 -19.39 31.40 -4.95
CA GLN A 479 -20.77 30.91 -5.08
C GLN A 479 -20.93 29.51 -4.46
N GLU A 480 -21.74 29.38 -3.42
CA GLU A 480 -21.93 28.11 -2.68
C GLU A 480 -22.62 26.99 -3.50
N ASN A 481 -23.38 27.36 -4.53
CA ASN A 481 -24.07 26.40 -5.40
C ASN A 481 -23.15 25.78 -6.48
N LEU A 482 -21.90 26.23 -6.59
CA LEU A 482 -20.94 25.71 -7.58
C LEU A 482 -19.90 24.82 -6.92
N THR A 483 -19.62 23.69 -7.55
CA THR A 483 -18.52 22.79 -7.19
C THR A 483 -17.22 23.20 -7.87
N SER A 484 -16.10 22.78 -7.28
CA SER A 484 -14.75 22.94 -7.84
C SER A 484 -14.65 22.37 -9.26
N ILE A 485 -15.33 21.25 -9.55
CA ILE A 485 -15.35 20.66 -10.88
C ILE A 485 -16.18 21.48 -11.87
N GLU A 486 -17.33 22.02 -11.47
CA GLU A 486 -18.15 22.89 -12.32
C GLU A 486 -17.41 24.18 -12.67
N VAL A 487 -16.77 24.82 -11.69
CA VAL A 487 -15.93 26.00 -11.91
C VAL A 487 -14.79 25.69 -12.87
N LEU A 488 -14.14 24.54 -12.71
CA LEU A 488 -13.08 24.13 -13.62
C LEU A 488 -13.60 23.96 -15.06
N LYS A 489 -14.77 23.35 -15.26
CA LYS A 489 -15.40 23.23 -16.60
C LYS A 489 -15.71 24.60 -17.20
N MET A 490 -16.38 25.47 -16.43
CA MET A 490 -16.76 26.82 -16.86
C MET A 490 -15.58 27.69 -17.29
N LEU A 491 -14.39 27.45 -16.75
CA LEU A 491 -13.17 28.18 -17.10
C LEU A 491 -12.31 27.50 -18.17
N THR A 492 -12.62 26.25 -18.52
CA THR A 492 -11.86 25.48 -19.51
C THR A 492 -12.59 25.29 -20.83
N GLU A 493 -13.91 25.47 -20.86
CA GLU A 493 -14.71 25.74 -22.06
C GLU A 493 -14.43 27.17 -22.56
#